data_AF-A0ABD7MA45-F1
#
_entry.id   AF-A0ABD7MA45-F1
#
_cell.length_a   1.000
_cell.length_b   1.000
_cell.length_c   1.000
_cell.angle_alpha   90.00
_cell.angle_beta   90.00
_cell.angle_gamma   90.00
#
_symmetry.space_group_name_H-M   'P 1'
#
loop_
_entity.id
_entity.type
_entity.pdbx_description
1 polymer ?
#
loop_
_entity_poly.entity_id
_entity_poly.type
_entity_poly.pdbx_seq_one_letter_code
_entity_poly.pdbx_strand_id
1 'polypeptide(L)'
;MRYTAERYRRLARKYGLDEWEVASAAFEVMLAPSTRNAGNPWAVVTRAVQITCGVEVRAAGMLVAPAKVRHMSRFTGFHDAIRFAERENLPDYHPAFHVTDPTIDDEEDSGDRVRVAAVLSEIVGLFASVGWDAVLVTDCIEHLAYRLGDLTSRPNAVEVLRRDRAISALLGIPPRSWAALLRIVLGHPASKHAGTATGDGVLLRLLSGEPLDSLRCDTSLLAAIWAANPDKQTEP
;
A
#
# COMPACT_ATOMS: atom_id res chain seq x y z
N MET A 1 12.43 -13.04 49.05
CA MET A 1 12.03 -13.02 47.61
C MET A 1 10.52 -13.10 47.40
N ARG A 2 9.78 -14.06 47.98
CA ARG A 2 8.31 -14.14 47.77
C ARG A 2 7.54 -12.86 48.14
N TYR A 3 7.90 -12.24 49.27
CA TYR A 3 7.30 -10.96 49.69
C TYR A 3 7.56 -9.80 48.70
N THR A 4 8.77 -9.73 48.12
CA THR A 4 9.12 -8.67 47.17
C THR A 4 8.41 -8.86 45.83
N ALA A 5 8.29 -10.12 45.36
CA ALA A 5 7.49 -10.45 44.18
C ALA A 5 6.03 -10.03 44.36
N GLU A 6 5.41 -10.37 45.50
CA GLU A 6 4.04 -9.96 45.80
C GLU A 6 3.86 -8.45 45.90
N ARG A 7 4.77 -7.76 46.60
CA ARG A 7 4.72 -6.32 46.79
C ARG A 7 4.85 -5.55 45.48
N TYR A 8 5.71 -6.00 44.57
CA TYR A 8 5.96 -5.33 43.28
C TYR A 8 5.19 -5.94 42.11
N ARG A 9 4.33 -6.94 42.34
CA ARG A 9 3.48 -7.57 41.33
C ARG A 9 2.76 -6.58 40.42
N ARG A 10 2.10 -5.57 41.01
CA ARG A 10 1.37 -4.55 40.24
C ARG A 10 2.30 -3.70 39.37
N LEU A 11 3.51 -3.45 39.86
CA LEU A 11 4.52 -2.70 39.13
C LEU A 11 5.08 -3.53 37.97
N ALA A 12 5.39 -4.81 38.19
CA ALA A 12 5.82 -5.73 37.15
C ALA A 12 4.79 -5.79 36.01
N ARG A 13 3.50 -5.95 36.34
CA ARG A 13 2.40 -5.93 35.36
C ARG A 13 2.29 -4.61 34.59
N LYS A 14 2.50 -3.46 35.25
CA LYS A 14 2.47 -2.15 34.59
C LYS A 14 3.53 -2.03 33.48
N TYR A 15 4.70 -2.64 33.70
CA TYR A 15 5.81 -2.61 32.76
C TYR A 15 5.88 -3.87 31.86
N GLY A 16 4.96 -4.83 32.01
CA GLY A 16 4.98 -6.08 31.24
C GLY A 16 6.16 -7.00 31.57
N LEU A 17 6.74 -6.89 32.77
CA LEU A 17 7.89 -7.68 33.21
C LEU A 17 7.49 -8.83 34.13
N ASP A 18 8.37 -9.83 34.27
CA ASP A 18 8.16 -10.94 35.19
C ASP A 18 8.27 -10.50 36.67
N GLU A 19 7.41 -11.08 37.52
CA GLU A 19 7.34 -10.72 38.93
C GLU A 19 8.64 -11.10 39.69
N TRP A 20 9.33 -12.16 39.28
CA TRP A 20 10.57 -12.62 39.93
C TRP A 20 11.79 -11.84 39.46
N GLU A 21 11.83 -11.38 38.21
CA GLU A 21 12.86 -10.47 37.72
C GLU A 21 12.85 -9.15 38.51
N VAL A 22 11.67 -8.56 38.67
CA VAL A 22 11.49 -7.34 39.46
C VAL A 22 11.82 -7.57 40.94
N ALA A 23 11.46 -8.74 41.49
CA ALA A 23 11.81 -9.11 42.86
C ALA A 23 13.33 -9.24 43.07
N SER A 24 14.05 -9.73 42.07
CA SER A 24 15.51 -9.90 42.11
C SER A 24 16.22 -8.55 42.06
N ALA A 25 15.79 -7.65 41.18
CA ALA A 25 16.27 -6.27 41.17
C ALA A 25 16.00 -5.54 42.50
N ALA A 26 14.82 -5.75 43.11
CA ALA A 26 14.52 -5.19 44.42
C ALA A 26 15.46 -5.71 45.51
N PHE A 27 15.80 -7.00 45.47
CA PHE A 27 16.71 -7.62 46.42
C PHE A 27 18.13 -7.08 46.29
N GLU A 28 18.65 -6.93 45.08
CA GLU A 28 19.97 -6.31 44.86
C GLU A 28 20.04 -4.89 45.44
N VAL A 29 19.00 -4.08 45.26
CA VAL A 29 18.94 -2.74 45.85
C VAL A 29 18.92 -2.79 47.38
N MET A 30 18.23 -3.76 47.99
CA MET A 30 18.23 -3.95 49.44
C MET A 30 19.61 -4.33 49.99
N LEU A 31 20.47 -4.94 49.17
CA LEU A 31 21.83 -5.30 49.56
C LEU A 31 22.79 -4.09 49.61
N ALA A 32 22.41 -2.95 49.02
CA ALA A 32 23.27 -1.77 49.01
C ALA A 32 23.33 -1.10 50.40
N PRO A 33 24.52 -0.71 50.90
CA PRO A 33 24.66 -0.01 52.18
C PRO A 33 23.86 1.30 52.23
N SER A 34 23.78 2.02 51.11
CA SER A 34 23.01 3.25 50.97
C SER A 34 21.52 3.05 51.23
N THR A 35 20.96 1.91 50.78
CA THR A 35 19.55 1.55 51.01
C THR A 35 19.31 1.18 52.48
N ARG A 36 20.22 0.43 53.10
CA ARG A 36 20.09 0.00 54.50
C ARG A 36 20.18 1.16 55.49
N ASN A 37 21.01 2.15 55.18
CA ASN A 37 21.23 3.32 56.04
C ASN A 37 20.29 4.49 55.71
N ALA A 38 19.38 4.33 54.75
CA ALA A 38 18.42 5.36 54.40
C ALA A 38 17.37 5.55 55.51
N GLY A 39 16.92 6.79 55.73
CA GLY A 39 15.83 7.08 56.68
C GLY A 39 14.50 6.40 56.31
N ASN A 40 14.30 6.07 55.02
CA ASN A 40 13.21 5.23 54.56
C ASN A 40 13.71 4.24 53.49
N PRO A 41 14.18 3.04 53.90
CA PRO A 41 14.73 2.04 52.98
C PRO A 41 13.71 1.60 51.93
N TRP A 42 12.43 1.46 52.30
CA TRP A 42 11.38 1.02 51.39
C TRP A 42 11.08 2.03 50.28
N ALA A 43 11.17 3.33 50.57
CA ALA A 43 11.03 4.36 49.55
C ALA A 43 12.18 4.30 48.54
N VAL A 44 13.42 4.11 49.01
CA VAL A 44 14.60 3.95 48.15
C VAL A 44 14.47 2.72 47.25
N VAL A 45 14.10 1.57 47.82
CA VAL A 45 13.87 0.34 47.04
C VAL A 45 12.78 0.56 46.00
N THR A 46 11.63 1.13 46.39
CA THR A 46 10.50 1.32 45.47
C THR A 46 10.90 2.21 44.29
N ARG A 47 11.61 3.31 44.56
CA ARG A 47 12.09 4.22 43.52
C ARG A 47 13.12 3.56 42.60
N ALA A 48 14.08 2.83 43.17
CA ALA A 48 15.10 2.14 42.40
C ALA A 48 14.51 1.04 41.52
N VAL A 49 13.54 0.27 42.03
CA VAL A 49 12.82 -0.76 41.27
C VAL A 49 12.03 -0.11 40.12
N GLN A 50 11.31 0.99 40.38
CA GLN A 50 10.60 1.72 39.33
C GLN A 50 11.55 2.19 38.20
N ILE A 51 12.72 2.73 38.56
CA ILE A 51 13.74 3.14 37.59
C ILE A 51 14.23 1.93 36.79
N THR A 52 14.55 0.82 37.46
CA THR A 52 14.99 -0.41 36.80
C THR A 52 13.94 -0.94 35.83
N CYS A 53 12.66 -1.04 36.22
CA CYS A 53 11.60 -1.48 35.31
C CYS A 53 11.49 -0.57 34.07
N GLY A 54 11.60 0.75 34.25
CA GLY A 54 11.59 1.69 33.13
C GLY A 54 12.80 1.51 32.21
N VAL A 55 13.98 1.24 32.76
CA VAL A 55 15.19 0.94 32.00
C VAL A 55 15.06 -0.37 31.23
N GLU A 56 14.53 -1.43 31.83
CA GLU A 56 14.34 -2.73 31.18
C GLU A 56 13.40 -2.62 29.98
N VAL A 57 12.23 -2.01 30.16
CA VAL A 57 11.28 -1.79 29.05
C VAL A 57 11.89 -0.95 27.95
N ARG A 58 12.65 0.09 28.33
CA ARG A 58 13.31 0.97 27.36
C ARG A 58 14.45 0.28 26.61
N ALA A 59 15.18 -0.59 27.29
CA ALA A 59 16.26 -1.41 26.72
C ALA A 59 15.70 -2.42 25.71
N ALA A 60 14.61 -3.10 26.08
CA ALA A 60 13.87 -3.99 25.18
C ALA A 60 13.33 -3.23 23.97
N GLY A 61 12.69 -2.07 24.21
CA GLY A 61 12.20 -1.19 23.15
C GLY A 61 13.31 -0.80 22.17
N MET A 62 14.50 -0.44 22.65
CA MET A 62 15.62 -0.03 21.78
C MET A 62 16.51 -1.18 21.29
N LEU A 63 16.22 -2.45 21.63
CA LEU A 63 17.06 -3.62 21.34
C LEU A 63 18.52 -3.48 21.83
N VAL A 64 18.70 -2.95 23.04
CA VAL A 64 20.01 -2.68 23.65
C VAL A 64 20.07 -3.24 25.07
N ALA A 65 21.27 -3.52 25.59
CA ALA A 65 21.45 -3.95 26.97
C ALA A 65 21.00 -2.87 28.01
N PRO A 66 20.34 -3.25 29.12
CA PRO A 66 19.88 -2.32 30.15
C PRO A 66 20.98 -1.42 30.74
N ALA A 67 22.18 -1.97 30.91
CA ALA A 67 23.34 -1.21 31.41
C ALA A 67 23.66 0.01 30.50
N LYS A 68 23.56 -0.17 29.18
CA LYS A 68 23.83 0.91 28.22
C LYS A 68 22.77 1.99 28.29
N VAL A 69 21.49 1.64 28.51
CA VAL A 69 20.39 2.60 28.70
C VAL A 69 20.60 3.48 29.93
N ARG A 70 21.13 2.93 31.05
CA ARG A 70 21.39 3.70 32.28
C ARG A 70 22.40 4.83 32.08
N HIS A 71 23.34 4.67 31.14
CA HIS A 71 24.33 5.69 30.80
C HIS A 71 23.87 6.65 29.70
N MET A 72 22.73 6.38 29.06
CA MET A 72 22.20 7.11 27.90
C MET A 72 21.20 8.23 28.28
N SER A 73 21.38 8.87 29.45
CA SER A 73 20.48 9.92 29.98
C SER A 73 20.26 11.14 29.09
N ARG A 74 21.01 11.26 27.98
CA ARG A 74 20.97 12.38 27.05
C ARG A 74 20.06 12.17 25.83
N PHE A 75 19.45 11.01 25.68
CA PHE A 75 18.67 10.68 24.49
C PHE A 75 17.17 10.60 24.78
N THR A 76 16.58 11.74 25.11
CA THR A 76 15.14 11.91 25.35
C THR A 76 14.29 11.96 24.08
N GLY A 77 14.78 11.43 22.95
CA GLY A 77 14.13 11.53 21.64
C GLY A 77 14.21 10.31 20.74
N PHE A 78 14.86 9.21 21.17
CA PHE A 78 14.81 7.99 20.36
C PHE A 78 13.46 7.28 20.54
N HIS A 79 12.91 6.75 19.46
CA HIS A 79 11.73 5.91 19.52
C HIS A 79 12.15 4.47 19.83
N ASP A 80 11.19 3.62 20.17
CA ASP A 80 11.44 2.19 20.24
C ASP A 80 11.93 1.72 18.85
N ALA A 81 12.81 0.72 18.83
CA ALA A 81 13.32 0.12 17.62
C ALA A 81 12.16 -0.56 16.89
N ILE A 82 11.79 0.02 15.76
CA ILE A 82 10.79 -0.53 14.84
C ILE A 82 11.53 -1.41 13.85
N ARG A 83 10.99 -2.58 13.51
CA ARG A 83 11.59 -3.41 12.46
C ARG A 83 11.56 -2.67 11.13
N PHE A 84 12.61 -2.84 10.33
CA PHE A 84 12.68 -2.21 9.01
C PHE A 84 11.44 -2.53 8.13
N ALA A 85 10.90 -3.74 8.23
CA ALA A 85 9.71 -4.17 7.47
C ALA A 85 8.36 -3.65 8.02
N GLU A 86 8.33 -3.10 9.23
CA GLU A 86 7.10 -2.59 9.86
C GLU A 86 6.85 -1.11 9.55
N ARG A 87 7.77 -0.44 8.82
CA ARG A 87 7.57 0.94 8.38
C ARG A 87 6.85 0.96 7.03
N GLU A 88 5.79 1.75 6.95
CA GLU A 88 5.17 2.16 5.69
C GLU A 88 6.17 3.01 4.88
N ASN A 89 6.18 2.83 3.56
CA ASN A 89 7.01 3.56 2.60
C ASN A 89 8.52 3.53 2.86
N LEU A 90 9.11 2.32 2.83
CA LEU A 90 10.56 2.11 2.91
C LEU A 90 11.40 2.96 1.94
N PRO A 91 10.95 3.27 0.69
CA PRO A 91 11.70 4.13 -0.22
C PRO A 91 11.96 5.55 0.33
N ASP A 92 11.01 6.12 1.08
CA ASP A 92 11.09 7.52 1.55
C ASP A 92 12.18 7.74 2.63
N TYR A 93 12.67 6.65 3.26
CA TYR A 93 13.58 6.75 4.39
C TYR A 93 15.04 6.95 3.99
N HIS A 94 15.50 6.28 2.94
CA HIS A 94 16.90 6.35 2.52
C HIS A 94 17.04 6.02 1.03
N PRO A 95 17.85 6.78 0.28
CA PRO A 95 18.01 6.60 -1.17
C PRO A 95 18.50 5.19 -1.58
N ALA A 96 19.22 4.47 -0.71
CA ALA A 96 19.61 3.08 -0.98
C ALA A 96 18.45 2.09 -1.03
N PHE A 97 17.25 2.46 -0.56
CA PHE A 97 16.03 1.67 -0.68
C PHE A 97 15.17 2.09 -1.87
N HIS A 98 15.60 3.10 -2.63
CA HIS A 98 15.01 3.34 -3.94
C HIS A 98 15.39 2.14 -4.79
N VAL A 99 14.39 1.35 -5.17
CA VAL A 99 14.55 0.40 -6.25
C VAL A 99 14.55 1.24 -7.52
N THR A 100 15.74 1.72 -7.91
CA THR A 100 15.97 2.10 -9.30
C THR A 100 15.98 0.77 -10.04
N ASP A 101 14.85 0.42 -10.65
CA ASP A 101 14.80 -0.71 -11.56
C ASP A 101 15.81 -0.40 -12.67
N PRO A 102 16.91 -1.16 -12.84
CA PRO A 102 17.95 -0.84 -13.81
C PRO A 102 17.48 -0.96 -15.28
N THR A 103 16.21 -1.34 -15.49
CA THR A 103 15.49 -1.30 -16.75
C THR A 103 14.64 -0.04 -16.96
N ILE A 104 14.53 0.84 -15.97
CA ILE A 104 13.89 2.15 -16.09
C ILE A 104 14.99 3.18 -16.25
N ASP A 105 15.45 3.36 -17.48
CA ASP A 105 16.21 4.53 -17.88
C ASP A 105 15.22 5.71 -17.88
N ASP A 106 15.40 6.69 -16.99
CA ASP A 106 14.49 7.83 -16.82
C ASP A 106 14.34 8.68 -18.11
N GLU A 107 15.23 8.51 -19.09
CA GLU A 107 15.11 9.13 -20.41
C GLU A 107 14.14 8.39 -21.36
N GLU A 108 14.08 7.05 -21.32
CA GLU A 108 13.15 6.23 -22.12
C GLU A 108 11.72 6.21 -21.53
N ASP A 109 11.58 6.21 -20.20
CA ASP A 109 10.27 6.19 -19.50
C ASP A 109 9.45 7.46 -19.77
N SER A 110 10.10 8.62 -20.03
CA SER A 110 9.38 9.83 -20.44
C SER A 110 8.65 9.66 -21.78
N GLY A 111 9.29 8.99 -22.74
CA GLY A 111 8.74 8.74 -24.08
C GLY A 111 7.60 7.74 -24.04
N ASP A 112 7.77 6.66 -23.28
CA ASP A 112 6.73 5.63 -23.13
C ASP A 112 5.52 6.14 -22.33
N ARG A 113 5.72 6.94 -21.28
CA ARG A 113 4.61 7.60 -20.58
C ARG A 113 3.83 8.55 -21.48
N VAL A 114 4.54 9.37 -22.26
CA VAL A 114 3.91 10.29 -23.24
C VAL A 114 3.16 9.49 -24.30
N ARG A 115 3.74 8.39 -24.78
CA ARG A 115 3.10 7.49 -25.75
C ARG A 115 1.84 6.84 -25.19
N VAL A 116 1.89 6.31 -23.97
CA VAL A 116 0.72 5.71 -23.30
C VAL A 116 -0.36 6.76 -23.09
N ALA A 117 -0.02 7.95 -22.60
CA ALA A 117 -0.97 9.05 -22.41
C ALA A 117 -1.62 9.49 -23.73
N ALA A 118 -0.86 9.53 -24.82
CA ALA A 118 -1.38 9.80 -26.17
C ALA A 118 -2.37 8.71 -26.61
N VAL A 119 -2.02 7.43 -26.43
CA VAL A 119 -2.90 6.30 -26.76
C VAL A 119 -4.19 6.33 -25.94
N LEU A 120 -4.13 6.61 -24.63
CA LEU A 120 -5.33 6.75 -23.80
C LEU A 120 -6.23 7.89 -24.29
N SER A 121 -5.64 9.02 -24.70
CA SER A 121 -6.36 10.14 -25.29
C SER A 121 -7.01 9.80 -26.63
N GLU A 122 -6.33 9.00 -27.47
CA GLU A 122 -6.88 8.51 -28.74
C GLU A 122 -8.09 7.58 -28.51
N ILE A 123 -8.05 6.73 -27.48
CA ILE A 123 -9.20 5.89 -27.09
C ILE A 123 -10.39 6.76 -26.68
N VAL A 124 -10.17 7.78 -25.86
CA VAL A 124 -11.23 8.74 -25.50
C VAL A 124 -11.81 9.38 -26.76
N GLY A 125 -10.95 9.84 -27.68
CA GLY A 125 -11.37 10.42 -28.95
C GLY A 125 -12.16 9.46 -29.84
N LEU A 126 -11.81 8.17 -29.83
CA LEU A 126 -12.54 7.12 -30.56
C LEU A 126 -13.96 6.94 -30.01
N PHE A 127 -14.11 6.82 -28.69
CA PHE A 127 -15.43 6.68 -28.07
C PHE A 127 -16.29 7.94 -28.25
N ALA A 128 -15.69 9.12 -28.07
CA ALA A 128 -16.35 10.40 -28.29
C ALA A 128 -16.86 10.55 -29.75
N SER A 129 -16.11 10.05 -30.74
CA SER A 129 -16.54 10.07 -32.15
C SER A 129 -17.80 9.26 -32.42
N VAL A 130 -18.12 8.29 -31.57
CA VAL A 130 -19.31 7.43 -31.65
C VAL A 130 -20.47 7.98 -30.80
N GLY A 131 -20.27 9.11 -30.11
CA GLY A 131 -21.29 9.82 -29.34
C GLY A 131 -21.33 9.45 -27.86
N TRP A 132 -20.24 8.91 -27.30
CA TRP A 132 -20.08 8.84 -25.84
C TRP A 132 -19.75 10.21 -25.25
N ASP A 133 -20.15 10.45 -24.00
CA ASP A 133 -19.66 11.60 -23.23
C ASP A 133 -18.15 11.46 -23.00
N ALA A 134 -17.38 12.43 -23.52
CA ALA A 134 -15.94 12.44 -23.42
C ALA A 134 -15.46 12.54 -21.97
N VAL A 135 -16.18 13.23 -21.09
CA VAL A 135 -15.81 13.34 -19.67
C VAL A 135 -15.93 11.98 -19.00
N LEU A 136 -17.07 11.32 -19.18
CA LEU A 136 -17.34 9.99 -18.65
C LEU A 136 -16.31 8.94 -19.11
N VAL A 137 -15.98 8.95 -20.40
CA VAL A 137 -14.97 8.03 -20.96
C VAL A 137 -13.59 8.34 -20.40
N THR A 138 -13.24 9.62 -20.23
CA THR A 138 -11.96 10.01 -19.61
C THR A 138 -11.84 9.42 -18.21
N ASP A 139 -12.84 9.58 -17.36
CA ASP A 139 -12.84 9.03 -16.00
C ASP A 139 -12.72 7.49 -16.00
N CYS A 140 -13.39 6.83 -16.95
CA CYS A 140 -13.28 5.37 -17.15
C CYS A 140 -11.86 4.95 -17.52
N ILE A 141 -11.25 5.62 -18.50
CA ILE A 141 -9.93 5.30 -19.03
C ILE A 141 -8.84 5.63 -18.00
N GLU A 142 -8.98 6.72 -17.25
CA GLU A 142 -8.07 7.07 -16.14
C GLU A 142 -8.13 6.02 -15.03
N HIS A 143 -9.33 5.61 -14.62
CA HIS A 143 -9.48 4.51 -13.67
C HIS A 143 -8.86 3.21 -14.19
N LEU A 144 -9.02 2.91 -15.48
CA LEU A 144 -8.41 1.75 -16.11
C LEU A 144 -6.89 1.80 -16.06
N ALA A 145 -6.30 2.93 -16.45
CA ALA A 145 -4.85 3.14 -16.41
C ALA A 145 -4.29 2.97 -15.00
N TYR A 146 -4.96 3.58 -14.00
CA TYR A 146 -4.61 3.43 -12.59
C TYR A 146 -4.61 1.95 -12.16
N ARG A 147 -5.68 1.20 -12.47
CA ARG A 147 -5.79 -0.21 -12.09
C ARG A 147 -4.85 -1.13 -12.86
N LEU A 148 -4.50 -0.80 -14.10
CA LEU A 148 -3.52 -1.57 -14.86
C LEU A 148 -2.11 -1.44 -14.27
N GLY A 149 -1.78 -0.30 -13.65
CA GLY A 149 -0.52 -0.12 -12.93
C GLY A 149 -0.33 -1.09 -11.76
N ASP A 150 -1.43 -1.48 -11.11
CA ASP A 150 -1.40 -2.41 -9.97
C ASP A 150 -1.42 -3.89 -10.39
N LEU A 151 -1.81 -4.21 -11.62
CA LEU A 151 -2.16 -5.57 -12.04
C LEU A 151 -1.13 -6.17 -12.99
N THR A 152 -0.55 -7.30 -12.58
CA THR A 152 0.57 -7.96 -13.28
C THR A 152 0.18 -8.73 -14.55
N SER A 153 -1.11 -8.86 -14.88
CA SER A 153 -1.53 -9.56 -16.10
C SER A 153 -2.86 -9.06 -16.69
N ARG A 154 -2.90 -8.94 -18.02
CA ARG A 154 -4.08 -8.54 -18.81
C ARG A 154 -5.36 -9.36 -18.51
N PRO A 155 -5.35 -10.72 -18.49
CA PRO A 155 -6.55 -11.48 -18.21
C PRO A 155 -7.05 -11.29 -16.77
N ASN A 156 -6.14 -11.12 -15.80
CA ASN A 156 -6.51 -10.79 -14.43
C ASN A 156 -7.12 -9.39 -14.34
N ALA A 157 -6.55 -8.41 -15.05
CA ALA A 157 -7.07 -7.06 -15.12
C ALA A 157 -8.52 -7.03 -15.61
N VAL A 158 -8.82 -7.71 -16.73
CA VAL A 158 -10.19 -7.79 -17.27
C VAL A 158 -11.17 -8.39 -16.25
N GLU A 159 -10.79 -9.47 -15.58
CA GLU A 159 -11.67 -10.14 -14.59
C GLU A 159 -11.88 -9.30 -13.32
N VAL A 160 -10.83 -8.64 -12.82
CA VAL A 160 -10.90 -7.76 -11.63
C VAL A 160 -11.78 -6.55 -11.92
N LEU A 161 -11.53 -5.84 -13.02
CA LEU A 161 -12.26 -4.63 -13.40
C LEU A 161 -13.73 -4.91 -13.71
N ARG A 162 -14.01 -6.06 -14.34
CA ARG A 162 -15.40 -6.48 -14.61
C ARG A 162 -16.18 -6.77 -13.33
N ARG A 163 -15.52 -7.22 -12.26
CA ARG A 163 -16.15 -7.51 -10.95
C ARG A 163 -16.31 -6.27 -10.09
N ASP A 164 -15.66 -5.17 -10.43
CA ASP A 164 -15.74 -3.92 -9.69
C ASP A 164 -17.07 -3.18 -9.95
N ARG A 165 -18.08 -3.55 -9.16
CA ARG A 165 -19.40 -2.91 -9.21
C ARG A 165 -19.43 -1.54 -8.54
N ALA A 166 -18.48 -1.25 -7.65
CA ALA A 166 -18.44 0.02 -6.93
C ALA A 166 -18.14 1.16 -7.90
N ILE A 167 -17.22 0.93 -8.84
CA ILE A 167 -16.84 1.92 -9.85
C ILE A 167 -17.97 2.19 -10.85
N SER A 168 -18.68 1.17 -11.31
CA SER A 168 -19.85 1.40 -12.18
C SER A 168 -20.90 2.29 -11.50
N ALA A 169 -21.13 2.10 -10.19
CA ALA A 169 -22.05 2.94 -9.42
C ALA A 169 -21.52 4.36 -9.23
N LEU A 170 -20.21 4.53 -8.98
CA LEU A 170 -19.56 5.82 -8.80
C LEU A 170 -19.60 6.67 -10.08
N LEU A 171 -19.31 6.06 -11.23
CA LEU A 171 -19.29 6.72 -12.53
C LEU A 171 -20.70 6.87 -13.14
N GLY A 172 -21.74 6.28 -12.52
CA GLY A 172 -23.10 6.33 -13.04
C GLY A 172 -23.32 5.52 -14.33
N ILE A 173 -22.47 4.52 -14.60
CA ILE A 173 -22.53 3.72 -15.84
C ILE A 173 -23.23 2.38 -15.58
N PRO A 174 -24.15 1.93 -16.46
CA PRO A 174 -24.72 0.60 -16.39
C PRO A 174 -23.63 -0.49 -16.41
N PRO A 175 -23.73 -1.55 -15.58
CA PRO A 175 -22.72 -2.61 -15.52
C PRO A 175 -22.44 -3.30 -16.87
N ARG A 176 -23.43 -3.32 -17.77
CA ARG A 176 -23.29 -3.88 -19.12
C ARG A 176 -22.40 -2.99 -20.00
N SER A 177 -22.62 -1.69 -19.98
CA SER A 177 -21.81 -0.69 -20.69
C SER A 177 -20.37 -0.69 -20.17
N TRP A 178 -20.18 -0.77 -18.85
CA TRP A 178 -18.85 -0.91 -18.24
C TRP A 178 -18.13 -2.17 -18.74
N ALA A 179 -18.78 -3.34 -18.64
CA ALA A 179 -18.18 -4.60 -19.10
C ALA A 179 -17.89 -4.62 -20.62
N ALA A 180 -18.74 -3.96 -21.42
CA ALA A 180 -18.52 -3.82 -22.86
C ALA A 180 -17.33 -2.90 -23.17
N LEU A 181 -17.22 -1.75 -22.49
CA LEU A 181 -16.09 -0.83 -22.61
C LEU A 181 -14.78 -1.56 -22.28
N LEU A 182 -14.73 -2.26 -21.13
CA LEU A 182 -13.56 -3.06 -20.75
C LEU A 182 -13.15 -4.06 -21.83
N ARG A 183 -14.13 -4.71 -22.44
CA ARG A 183 -13.91 -5.74 -23.44
C ARG A 183 -13.46 -5.19 -24.79
N ILE A 184 -13.91 -3.99 -25.15
CA ILE A 184 -13.46 -3.27 -26.35
C ILE A 184 -12.03 -2.78 -26.14
N VAL A 185 -11.74 -2.15 -25.00
CA VAL A 185 -10.44 -1.53 -24.71
C VAL A 185 -9.35 -2.58 -24.46
N LEU A 186 -9.61 -3.56 -23.60
CA LEU A 186 -8.62 -4.57 -23.19
C LEU A 186 -8.65 -5.86 -24.02
N GLY A 187 -9.71 -6.07 -24.81
CA GLY A 187 -9.89 -7.26 -25.64
C GLY A 187 -10.42 -8.47 -24.87
N HIS A 188 -10.38 -9.64 -25.51
CA HIS A 188 -10.84 -10.89 -24.91
C HIS A 188 -9.73 -11.62 -24.14
N PRO A 189 -9.95 -11.97 -22.85
CA PRO A 189 -8.93 -12.67 -22.05
C PRO A 189 -8.62 -14.10 -22.51
N ALA A 190 -9.39 -14.68 -23.42
CA ALA A 190 -9.20 -16.07 -23.84
C ALA A 190 -8.05 -16.17 -24.85
N SER A 191 -7.04 -16.99 -24.55
CA SER A 191 -5.82 -17.16 -25.37
C SER A 191 -6.09 -17.51 -26.83
N LYS A 192 -7.19 -18.23 -27.11
CA LYS A 192 -7.62 -18.58 -28.47
C LYS A 192 -7.93 -17.40 -29.40
N HIS A 193 -8.09 -16.19 -28.85
CA HIS A 193 -8.32 -14.97 -29.64
C HIS A 193 -7.09 -14.03 -29.65
N ALA A 194 -5.98 -14.40 -29.03
CA ALA A 194 -4.76 -13.58 -29.06
C ALA A 194 -4.28 -13.39 -30.52
N GLY A 195 -3.85 -12.18 -30.88
CA GLY A 195 -3.46 -11.86 -32.26
C GLY A 195 -4.63 -11.57 -33.20
N THR A 196 -5.86 -11.46 -32.69
CA THR A 196 -7.04 -11.06 -33.46
C THR A 196 -7.55 -9.71 -33.00
N ALA A 197 -8.21 -8.97 -33.90
CA ALA A 197 -8.82 -7.67 -33.61
C ALA A 197 -9.73 -7.69 -32.35
N THR A 198 -10.41 -8.81 -32.11
CA THR A 198 -11.33 -9.00 -30.97
C THR A 198 -10.62 -9.41 -29.67
N GLY A 199 -9.46 -10.07 -29.77
CA GLY A 199 -8.69 -10.52 -28.60
C GLY A 199 -7.68 -9.51 -28.10
N ASP A 200 -7.08 -8.72 -28.99
CA ASP A 200 -6.02 -7.80 -28.63
C ASP A 200 -6.55 -6.53 -27.94
N GLY A 201 -7.76 -6.09 -28.32
CA GLY A 201 -8.38 -4.88 -27.77
C GLY A 201 -7.77 -3.62 -28.36
N VAL A 202 -8.49 -2.49 -28.24
CA VAL A 202 -8.06 -1.21 -28.81
C VAL A 202 -6.74 -0.74 -28.21
N LEU A 203 -6.52 -0.92 -26.91
CA LEU A 203 -5.31 -0.47 -26.21
C LEU A 203 -4.05 -1.16 -26.77
N LEU A 204 -4.07 -2.49 -26.92
CA LEU A 204 -2.91 -3.22 -27.44
C LEU A 204 -2.68 -2.91 -28.92
N ARG A 205 -3.74 -2.73 -29.71
CA ARG A 205 -3.66 -2.39 -31.14
C ARG A 205 -2.97 -1.04 -31.37
N LEU A 206 -3.37 -0.01 -30.62
CA LEU A 206 -2.75 1.31 -30.67
C LEU A 206 -1.29 1.28 -30.17
N LEU A 207 -1.02 0.59 -29.05
CA LEU A 207 0.36 0.42 -28.55
C LEU A 207 1.25 -0.36 -29.53
N SER A 208 0.67 -1.27 -30.32
CA SER A 208 1.40 -2.01 -31.37
C SER A 208 1.63 -1.18 -32.65
N GLY A 209 1.11 0.06 -32.71
CA GLY A 209 1.33 1.00 -33.80
C GLY A 209 0.25 1.02 -34.88
N GLU A 210 -0.92 0.42 -34.64
CA GLU A 210 -2.05 0.58 -35.55
C GLU A 210 -2.55 2.04 -35.54
N PRO A 211 -2.72 2.71 -36.70
CA PRO A 211 -3.17 4.09 -36.73
C PRO A 211 -4.63 4.22 -36.31
N LEU A 212 -4.98 5.30 -35.58
CA LEU A 212 -6.34 5.58 -35.13
C LEU A 212 -7.37 5.59 -36.28
N ASP A 213 -6.97 6.07 -37.47
CA ASP A 213 -7.85 6.10 -38.63
C ASP A 213 -8.23 4.70 -39.13
N SER A 214 -7.37 3.68 -38.94
CA SER A 214 -7.71 2.27 -39.22
C SER A 214 -8.85 1.81 -38.32
N LEU A 215 -8.77 2.13 -37.03
CA LEU A 215 -9.81 1.80 -36.06
C LEU A 215 -11.13 2.51 -36.34
N ARG A 216 -11.08 3.76 -36.81
CA ARG A 216 -12.27 4.50 -37.23
C ARG A 216 -12.91 3.94 -38.50
N CYS A 217 -12.16 3.25 -39.35
CA CYS A 217 -12.72 2.57 -40.52
C CYS A 217 -13.36 1.21 -40.18
N ASP A 218 -13.07 0.65 -39.00
CA ASP A 218 -13.63 -0.63 -38.55
C ASP A 218 -15.08 -0.46 -38.09
N THR A 219 -16.00 -0.61 -39.04
CA THR A 219 -17.45 -0.52 -38.79
C THR A 219 -17.95 -1.48 -37.71
N SER A 220 -17.30 -2.64 -37.54
CA SER A 220 -17.68 -3.62 -36.52
C SER A 220 -17.30 -3.15 -35.11
N LEU A 221 -16.13 -2.52 -34.98
CA LEU A 221 -15.67 -1.90 -33.75
C LEU A 221 -16.54 -0.70 -33.40
N LEU A 222 -16.83 0.19 -34.37
CA LEU A 222 -17.70 1.35 -34.14
C LEU A 222 -19.12 0.93 -33.73
N ALA A 223 -19.67 -0.12 -34.34
CA ALA A 223 -20.96 -0.68 -33.95
C ALA A 223 -20.95 -1.23 -32.52
N ALA A 224 -19.86 -1.89 -32.11
CA ALA A 224 -19.71 -2.38 -30.74
C ALA A 224 -19.60 -1.25 -29.71
N ILE A 225 -18.85 -0.19 -30.02
CA ILE A 225 -18.74 1.03 -29.19
C ILE A 225 -20.10 1.71 -29.08
N TRP A 226 -20.84 1.83 -30.19
CA TRP A 226 -22.15 2.43 -30.22
C TRP A 226 -23.15 1.65 -29.37
N ALA A 227 -23.19 0.32 -29.51
CA ALA A 227 -24.08 -0.53 -28.73
C ALA A 227 -23.77 -0.52 -27.22
N ALA A 228 -22.53 -0.22 -26.85
CA ALA A 228 -22.10 -0.13 -25.46
C ALA A 228 -22.49 1.21 -24.79
N ASN A 229 -22.90 2.23 -25.57
CA ASN A 229 -23.19 3.58 -25.06
C ASN A 229 -24.37 3.56 -24.05
N PRO A 230 -24.19 4.10 -22.82
CA PRO A 230 -25.24 4.13 -21.80
C PRO A 230 -26.50 4.89 -22.22
N ASP A 231 -26.36 5.98 -22.98
CA ASP A 231 -27.48 6.85 -23.40
C ASP A 231 -28.37 6.21 -24.48
N LYS A 232 -27.84 5.20 -25.18
CA LYS A 232 -28.59 4.45 -26.20
C LYS A 232 -29.33 3.25 -25.63
N GLN A 233 -29.09 2.91 -24.37
CA GLN A 233 -29.74 1.79 -23.69
C GLN A 233 -30.90 2.23 -22.77
N THR A 234 -31.22 3.52 -22.74
CA THR A 234 -32.38 4.08 -22.03
C THR A 234 -33.64 4.16 -22.89
N GLU A 235 -33.58 3.78 -24.17
CA GLU A 235 -34.81 3.54 -24.94
C GLU A 235 -35.36 2.13 -24.64
N PRO A 236 -36.68 2.02 -24.34
CA PRO A 236 -37.32 0.83 -23.77
C PRO A 236 -37.42 -0.37 -24.72
#